data_AF-A0A4P8HRK7-F1
#
_entry.id   AF-A0A4P8HRK7-F1
#
_cell.length_a   1.000
_cell.length_b   1.000
_cell.length_c   1.000
_cell.angle_alpha   90.00
_cell.angle_beta   90.00
_cell.angle_gamma   90.00
#
_symmetry.space_group_name_H-M   'P 1'
#
loop_
_entity.id
_entity.type
_entity.pdbx_description
1 polymer ?
#
loop_
_entity_poly.entity_id
_entity_poly.type
_entity_poly.pdbx_seq_one_letter_code
_entity_poly.pdbx_strand_id
1 'polypeptide(L)'
;MENIDQRYLVQQNKISDGDRKPPVFAKVMRSKEGVFEGVSFIKNKEKATVMTIAQAEEAVEWAKKKKAASHEYETKIICLGQ
;
A
#
# COMPACT_ATOMS: atom_id res chain seq x y z
N MET A 1 18.38 -11.99 -15.35
CA MET A 1 17.27 -11.02 -15.19
C MET A 1 16.67 -11.34 -13.84
N GLU A 2 17.01 -10.58 -12.80
CA GLU A 2 16.35 -10.78 -11.50
C GLU A 2 14.86 -10.60 -11.74
N ASN A 3 14.09 -11.64 -11.47
CA ASN A 3 12.65 -11.59 -11.60
C ASN A 3 12.16 -10.74 -10.43
N ILE A 4 12.16 -9.42 -10.63
CA ILE A 4 11.72 -8.46 -9.63
C ILE A 4 10.21 -8.68 -9.53
N ASP A 5 9.83 -9.52 -8.57
CA ASP A 5 8.48 -10.03 -8.37
C ASP A 5 7.51 -8.91 -7.99
N GLN A 6 7.11 -8.11 -8.98
CA GLN A 6 6.20 -6.97 -8.85
C GLN A 6 4.77 -7.42 -9.03
N ARG A 7 4.21 -7.97 -7.96
CA ARG A 7 2.84 -8.50 -7.93
C ARG A 7 2.10 -8.19 -6.65
N TYR A 8 2.65 -7.31 -5.82
CA TYR A 8 2.09 -7.01 -4.51
C TYR A 8 1.37 -5.67 -4.54
N LEU A 9 0.24 -5.58 -3.83
CA LEU A 9 -0.44 -4.35 -3.49
C LEU A 9 -0.50 -4.22 -1.97
N VAL A 10 -0.55 -3.00 -1.46
CA VAL A 10 -0.88 -2.76 -0.05
C VAL A 10 -2.30 -2.22 0.05
N GLN A 11 -3.11 -2.84 0.88
CA GLN A 11 -4.49 -2.47 1.15
C GLN A 11 -4.65 -1.97 2.59
N GLN A 12 -5.51 -0.98 2.79
CA GLN A 12 -6.01 -0.57 4.09
C GLN A 12 -7.53 -0.65 4.17
N ASN A 13 -8.01 -1.19 5.29
CA ASN A 13 -9.42 -1.24 5.66
C ASN A 13 -9.61 -0.46 6.94
N LYS A 14 -10.66 0.37 7.03
CA LYS A 14 -10.95 1.08 8.28
C LYS A 14 -11.62 0.13 9.27
N ILE A 15 -11.05 -0.03 10.45
CA ILE A 15 -11.52 -0.94 11.49
C ILE A 15 -12.88 -0.48 12.04
N SER A 16 -13.05 0.83 12.27
CA SER A 16 -14.26 1.39 12.90
C SER A 16 -15.54 1.20 12.08
N ASP A 17 -15.40 1.11 10.76
CA ASP A 17 -16.54 1.14 9.84
C ASP A 17 -16.91 -0.25 9.30
N GLY A 18 -16.18 -1.30 9.73
CA GLY A 18 -16.32 -2.66 9.23
C GLY A 18 -16.31 -2.73 7.70
N ASP A 19 -17.18 -3.57 7.12
CA ASP A 19 -17.31 -3.74 5.67
C ASP A 19 -18.07 -2.59 4.96
N ARG A 20 -18.46 -1.53 5.68
CA ARG A 20 -19.26 -0.44 5.10
C ARG A 20 -18.45 0.51 4.22
N LYS A 21 -17.12 0.59 4.42
CA LYS A 21 -16.25 1.40 3.58
C LYS A 21 -15.40 0.52 2.66
N PRO A 22 -15.31 0.88 1.37
CA PRO A 22 -14.46 0.14 0.45
C PRO A 22 -12.99 0.26 0.89
N PRO A 23 -12.17 -0.77 0.63
CA PRO A 23 -10.75 -0.72 0.90
C PRO A 23 -10.08 0.41 0.10
N VAL A 24 -8.95 0.88 0.61
CA VAL A 24 -8.05 1.79 -0.10
C VAL A 24 -6.71 1.12 -0.34
N PHE A 25 -6.06 1.46 -1.44
CA PHE A 25 -4.87 0.81 -1.94
C PHE A 25 -3.71 1.82 -1.98
N ALA A 26 -2.51 1.32 -1.71
CA ALA A 26 -1.30 2.11 -1.74
C ALA A 26 -0.93 2.54 -3.16
N LYS A 27 -0.72 3.85 -3.31
CA LYS A 27 -0.03 4.46 -4.43
C LYS A 27 1.26 5.06 -3.90
N VAL A 28 2.39 4.47 -4.27
CA VAL A 28 3.71 4.93 -3.85
C VAL A 28 4.04 6.21 -4.59
N MET A 29 4.51 7.20 -3.85
CA MET A 29 5.02 8.45 -4.36
C MET A 29 6.55 8.36 -4.37
N ARG A 30 7.14 8.54 -5.55
CA ARG A 30 8.59 8.61 -5.72
C ARG A 30 8.96 9.96 -6.31
N SER A 31 10.14 10.45 -5.92
CA SER A 31 10.73 11.63 -6.53
C SER A 31 11.08 11.38 -8.00
N LYS A 32 11.47 12.43 -8.74
CA LYS A 32 11.97 12.30 -10.12
C LYS A 32 13.22 11.41 -10.22
N GLU A 33 13.96 11.24 -9.12
CA GLU A 33 15.15 10.40 -9.02
C GLU A 33 14.83 8.97 -8.55
N GLY A 34 13.55 8.64 -8.33
CA GLY A 34 13.10 7.31 -7.91
C GLY A 34 13.12 7.08 -6.39
N VAL A 35 13.49 8.08 -5.60
CA VAL A 35 13.53 8.02 -4.13
C VAL A 35 12.11 7.88 -3.58
N PHE A 36 11.91 6.99 -2.61
CA PHE A 36 10.62 6.83 -1.93
C PHE A 36 10.30 8.08 -1.08
N GLU A 37 9.20 8.76 -1.39
CA GLU A 37 8.74 9.95 -0.66
C GLU A 37 7.53 9.65 0.25
N GLY A 38 6.84 8.54 -0.01
CA GLY A 38 5.75 8.06 0.83
C GLY A 38 4.70 7.28 0.07
N VAL A 39 3.55 7.09 0.71
CA VAL A 39 2.41 6.39 0.14
C VAL A 39 1.11 7.16 0.33
N SER A 40 0.33 7.29 -0.73
CA SER A 40 -1.06 7.76 -0.69
C SER A 40 -2.01 6.58 -0.77
N PHE A 41 -3.11 6.60 -0.01
CA PHE A 41 -4.13 5.56 -0.08
C PHE A 41 -5.32 6.02 -0.91
N ILE A 42 -5.64 5.28 -1.97
CA ILE A 42 -6.68 5.61 -2.95
C ILE A 42 -7.74 4.50 -3.05
N LYS A 43 -9.00 4.84 -3.35
CA LYS A 43 -10.08 3.84 -3.49
C LYS A 43 -9.97 3.00 -4.78
N ASN A 44 -9.30 3.52 -5.81
CA ASN A 44 -9.20 2.85 -7.11
C ASN A 44 -8.01 1.87 -7.11
N LYS A 45 -8.29 0.57 -7.14
CA LYS A 45 -7.29 -0.51 -7.18
C LYS A 45 -6.41 -0.48 -8.44
N GLU A 46 -6.97 -0.14 -9.59
CA GLU A 46 -6.24 -0.16 -10.88
C GLU A 46 -5.16 0.92 -10.97
N LYS A 47 -5.32 2.00 -10.19
CA LYS A 47 -4.33 3.08 -10.08
C LYS A 47 -3.33 2.87 -8.93
N ALA A 48 -3.44 1.77 -8.20
CA ALA A 48 -2.52 1.43 -7.13
C ALA A 48 -1.16 1.02 -7.70
N THR A 49 -0.11 1.22 -6.93
CA THR A 49 1.23 0.84 -7.36
C THR A 49 1.41 -0.65 -7.12
N VAL A 50 1.58 -1.43 -8.19
CA VAL A 50 2.07 -2.81 -8.10
C VAL A 50 3.55 -2.74 -7.76
N MET A 51 3.95 -3.48 -6.73
CA MET A 51 5.22 -3.34 -6.07
C MET A 51 5.85 -4.71 -5.79
N THR A 52 7.14 -4.72 -5.52
CA THR A 52 7.81 -5.89 -4.94
C THR A 52 7.39 -6.12 -3.51
N ILE A 53 7.67 -7.30 -2.96
CA ILE A 53 7.42 -7.56 -1.55
C ILE A 53 8.17 -6.55 -0.65
N ALA A 54 9.43 -6.23 -0.95
CA ALA A 54 10.21 -5.27 -0.18
C ALA A 54 9.61 -3.85 -0.22
N GLN A 55 9.13 -3.41 -1.38
CA GLN A 55 8.44 -2.12 -1.52
C GLN A 55 7.07 -2.12 -0.82
N ALA A 56 6.37 -3.26 -0.78
CA ALA A 56 5.14 -3.41 -0.03
C ALA A 56 5.36 -3.31 1.47
N GLU A 57 6.41 -3.94 1.98
CA GLU A 57 6.83 -3.82 3.39
C GLU A 57 7.17 -2.37 3.75
N GLU A 58 7.95 -1.67 2.91
CA GLU A 58 8.28 -0.25 3.09
C GLU A 58 7.02 0.63 3.15
N ALA A 59 6.05 0.40 2.28
CA ALA A 59 4.78 1.12 2.28
C ALA A 59 3.94 0.82 3.54
N VAL A 60 3.93 -0.43 4.03
CA VAL A 60 3.25 -0.82 5.28
C VAL A 60 3.89 -0.12 6.48
N GLU A 61 5.21 -0.12 6.56
CA GLU A 61 5.93 0.57 7.64
C GLU A 61 5.64 2.06 7.67
N TRP A 62 5.71 2.72 6.50
CA TRP A 62 5.40 4.13 6.40
C TRP A 62 3.95 4.41 6.85
N ALA A 63 3.01 3.57 6.44
CA ALA A 63 1.61 3.71 6.80
C ALA A 63 1.36 3.56 8.31
N LYS A 64 2.11 2.68 8.99
CA LYS A 64 2.09 2.53 10.44
C LYS A 64 2.70 3.74 11.17
N LYS A 65 3.79 4.30 10.63
CA LYS A 65 4.54 5.42 11.23
C LYS A 65 3.83 6.78 11.09
N LYS A 66 3.24 7.09 9.93
CA LYS A 66 2.79 8.47 9.61
C LYS A 66 1.35 8.80 9.98
N LYS A 67 0.44 7.82 10.05
CA LYS A 67 -0.95 8.11 10.43
C LYS A 67 -1.06 8.15 11.95
N ALA A 68 -1.35 9.31 12.54
CA ALA A 68 -1.85 9.38 13.91
C ALA A 68 -3.07 8.45 14.13
N ALA A 69 -3.85 8.25 13.07
CA ALA A 69 -4.96 7.30 12.98
C ALA A 69 -4.56 5.91 12.41
N SER A 70 -3.29 5.50 12.42
CA SER A 70 -2.87 4.20 11.85
C SER A 70 -3.56 3.03 12.55
N HIS A 71 -3.83 3.17 13.85
CA HIS A 71 -4.61 2.25 14.67
C HIS A 71 -6.08 2.11 14.24
N GLU A 72 -6.60 3.03 13.41
CA GLU A 72 -7.95 2.92 12.85
C GLU A 72 -8.00 2.06 11.58
N TYR A 73 -6.85 1.64 11.04
CA TYR A 73 -6.77 0.92 9.77
C TYR A 73 -6.01 -0.40 9.91
N GLU A 74 -6.62 -1.47 9.42
CA GLU A 74 -5.93 -2.72 9.20
C GLU A 74 -5.20 -2.64 7.85
N THR A 75 -3.87 -2.83 7.86
CA THR A 75 -3.04 -2.77 6.65
C THR A 75 -2.57 -4.17 6.26
N LYS A 76 -2.77 -4.57 5.01
CA LYS A 76 -2.44 -5.92 4.49
C LYS A 76 -1.71 -5.83 3.15
N ILE A 77 -0.79 -6.77 2.92
CA ILE A 77 -0.16 -6.98 1.61
C ILE A 77 -0.98 -8.02 0.84
N ILE A 78 -1.31 -7.74 -0.41
CA ILE A 78 -2.08 -8.61 -1.30
C ILE A 78 -1.19 -9.04 -2.44
N CYS A 79 -1.05 -10.36 -2.64
CA CYS A 79 -0.41 -10.93 -3.82
C CYS A 79 -1.44 -11.05 -4.96
N LEU A 80 -1.11 -10.56 -6.14
CA LEU A 80 -2.00 -10.55 -7.31
C LEU A 80 -1.98 -11.85 -8.13
N GLY A 81 -1.07 -12.80 -7.88
CA GLY A 81 -1.03 -14.10 -8.56
C GLY A 81 0.38 -14.61 -8.87
N GLN A 82 0.47 -15.81 -9.44
CA GLN A 82 1.69 -16.43 -9.98
C GLN A 82 1.78 -16.27 -11.49
#